data_AF-A0A1Q4DRW0-F1
#
_entry.id   AF-A0A1Q4DRW0-F1
#
_cell.length_a   1.000
_cell.length_b   1.000
_cell.length_c   1.000
_cell.angle_alpha   90.00
_cell.angle_beta   90.00
_cell.angle_gamma   90.00
#
_symmetry.space_group_name_H-M   'P 1'
#
loop_
_entity.id
_entity.type
_entity.pdbx_description
1 polymer ?
#
loop_
_entity_poly.entity_id
_entity_poly.type
_entity_poly.pdbx_seq_one_letter_code
_entity_poly.pdbx_strand_id
1 'polypeptide(L)' 'MIKDRARLDTSRDELAVVIHSDGFGTPSEKTATWNALHGAAPANIRWSWKNFIDEDKPTFTPAQTVPIPPTPPVFVSYQ' A
#
# COMPACT_ATOMS: atom_id res chain seq x y z
N MET A 1 -11.69 -4.23 4.30
CA MET A 1 -10.94 -3.35 5.23
C MET A 1 -10.99 -3.90 6.64
N ILE A 2 -9.88 -3.86 7.37
CA ILE A 2 -9.79 -4.21 8.79
C ILE A 2 -10.55 -3.17 9.63
N LYS A 3 -11.38 -3.65 10.57
CA LYS A 3 -12.10 -2.82 11.56
C LYS A 3 -11.27 -2.72 12.85
N ASP A 4 -11.56 -1.72 13.68
CA ASP A 4 -10.92 -1.52 15.00
C ASP A 4 -9.39 -1.48 14.98
N ARG A 5 -8.81 -0.86 13.95
CA ARG A 5 -7.35 -0.74 13.73
C ARG A 5 -6.54 -0.22 14.92
N ALA A 6 -7.15 0.52 15.84
CA ALA A 6 -6.53 0.97 17.08
C ALA A 6 -6.18 -0.17 18.05
N ARG A 7 -6.76 -1.36 17.86
CA ARG A 7 -6.48 -2.56 18.67
C ARG A 7 -5.35 -3.42 18.11
N LEU A 8 -4.78 -3.05 16.96
CA LEU A 8 -3.70 -3.81 16.34
C LEU A 8 -2.41 -3.58 17.14
N ASP A 9 -1.85 -4.64 17.71
CA ASP A 9 -0.52 -4.61 18.35
C ASP A 9 0.57 -4.71 17.27
N THR A 10 1.15 -3.57 16.91
CA THR A 10 2.28 -3.46 15.98
C THR A 10 3.62 -3.29 16.73
N SER A 11 3.67 -3.58 18.03
CA SER A 11 4.88 -3.38 18.86
C SER A 11 5.80 -4.60 18.94
N ARG A 12 5.42 -5.72 18.33
CA ARG A 12 6.17 -6.98 18.33
C ARG A 12 7.32 -6.94 17.34
N ASP A 13 8.55 -6.90 17.85
CA ASP A 13 9.76 -6.83 17.03
C ASP A 13 9.97 -8.09 16.16
N GLU A 14 9.41 -9.24 16.57
CA GLU A 14 9.47 -10.50 15.83
C GLU A 14 8.50 -10.56 14.62
N LEU A 15 7.62 -9.55 14.45
CA LEU A 15 6.62 -9.51 13.39
C LEU A 15 6.78 -8.26 12.50
N ALA A 16 6.75 -8.47 11.18
CA ALA A 16 6.61 -7.39 10.21
C ALA A 16 5.15 -7.25 9.78
N VAL A 17 4.46 -6.21 10.28
CA VAL A 17 3.09 -5.90 9.85
C VAL A 17 3.13 -5.12 8.55
N VAL A 18 2.59 -5.70 7.47
CA VAL A 18 2.54 -5.08 6.15
C VAL A 18 1.09 -4.74 5.79
N ILE A 19 0.82 -3.48 5.46
CA ILE A 19 -0.46 -3.08 4.86
C ILE A 19 -0.35 -3.25 3.34
N HIS A 20 -1.27 -4.05 2.78
CA HIS A 20 -1.36 -4.27 1.34
C HIS A 20 -2.41 -3.38 0.71
N SER A 21 -1.96 -2.42 -0.10
CA SER A 21 -2.81 -1.49 -0.84
C SER A 21 -3.39 -2.18 -2.07
N ASP A 22 -4.48 -2.91 -1.83
CA ASP A 22 -5.18 -3.78 -2.79
C ASP A 22 -6.39 -3.06 -3.38
N GLY A 23 -6.16 -2.07 -4.23
CA GLY A 23 -7.19 -1.36 -4.97
C GLY A 23 -6.74 -1.03 -6.38
N PHE A 24 -7.59 -1.28 -7.38
CA PHE A 24 -7.34 -0.93 -8.77
C PHE A 24 -7.88 0.46 -9.11
N GLY A 25 -7.41 1.02 -10.22
CA GLY A 25 -7.98 2.25 -10.77
C GLY A 25 -7.00 3.04 -11.64
N THR A 26 -7.32 4.30 -11.87
CA THR A 26 -6.41 5.24 -12.51
C THR A 26 -5.22 5.57 -11.61
N PRO A 27 -4.06 5.99 -12.16
CA PRO A 27 -2.92 6.46 -11.37
C PRO A 27 -3.28 7.49 -10.29
N SER A 28 -4.22 8.40 -10.57
CA SER A 28 -4.69 9.39 -9.60
C SER A 28 -5.49 8.77 -8.46
N GLU A 29 -6.37 7.81 -8.75
CA GLU A 29 -7.16 7.13 -7.70
C GLU A 29 -6.28 6.28 -6.79
N LYS A 30 -5.30 5.58 -7.39
CA LYS A 30 -4.35 4.76 -6.63
C LYS A 30 -3.46 5.61 -5.74
N THR A 31 -2.89 6.69 -6.28
CA THR A 31 -2.04 7.61 -5.48
C THR A 31 -2.85 8.36 -4.41
N ALA A 32 -4.10 8.74 -4.69
CA ALA A 32 -5.00 9.34 -3.70
C ALA A 32 -5.29 8.35 -2.55
N THR A 33 -5.65 7.11 -2.88
CA THR A 33 -5.90 6.05 -1.88
C THR A 33 -4.65 5.77 -1.05
N TRP A 34 -3.51 5.65 -1.71
CA TRP A 34 -2.21 5.44 -1.07
C TRP A 34 -1.88 6.54 -0.05
N ASN A 35 -2.04 7.80 -0.43
CA ASN A 35 -1.81 8.94 0.46
C ASN A 35 -2.81 8.97 1.63
N ALA A 36 -4.07 8.65 1.39
CA ALA A 36 -5.10 8.58 2.43
C ALA A 36 -4.79 7.46 3.45
N LEU A 37 -4.32 6.31 3.00
CA LEU A 37 -3.88 5.22 3.89
C LEU A 37 -2.70 5.66 4.76
N HIS A 38 -1.72 6.36 4.20
CA HIS A 38 -0.57 6.87 4.94
C HIS A 38 -0.98 7.87 6.03
N GLY A 39 -1.94 8.76 5.75
CA GLY A 39 -2.41 9.76 6.70
C GLY A 39 -3.11 9.18 7.95
N ALA A 40 -3.57 7.93 7.89
CA ALA A 40 -4.30 7.26 8.98
C ALA A 40 -3.61 5.98 9.48
N ALA A 41 -2.34 5.77 9.11
CA ALA A 41 -1.62 4.54 9.40
C ALA A 41 -1.16 4.44 10.88
N PRO A 42 -1.24 3.25 11.50
CA PRO A 42 -0.57 3.00 12.77
C PRO A 42 0.96 3.13 12.65
N ALA A 43 1.64 3.34 13.77
CA ALA A 43 3.09 3.22 13.83
C ALA A 43 3.55 1.76 13.57
N ASN A 44 4.83 1.58 13.25
CA ASN A 44 5.51 0.30 13.12
C ASN A 44 4.94 -0.65 12.05
N ILE A 45 4.30 -0.11 11.01
CA ILE A 45 3.89 -0.87 9.84
C ILE A 45 4.89 -0.71 8.69
N ARG A 46 4.75 -1.57 7.68
CA ARG A 46 5.41 -1.49 6.39
C ARG A 46 4.35 -1.42 5.30
N TRP A 47 4.75 -0.97 4.12
CA TRP A 47 3.84 -0.72 3.02
C TRP A 47 4.06 -1.68 1.87
N SER A 48 2.96 -2.03 1.20
CA SER A 48 3.03 -2.79 -0.03
C SER A 48 2.00 -2.31 -1.04
N TRP A 49 2.33 -2.51 -2.31
CA TRP A 49 1.58 -2.02 -3.45
C TRP A 49 1.17 -3.17 -4.35
N LYS A 50 -0.04 -3.12 -4.91
CA LYS A 50 -0.47 -4.07 -5.94
C LYS A 50 -0.81 -3.35 -7.22
N ASN A 51 -0.25 -3.82 -8.33
CA ASN A 51 -0.69 -3.44 -9.66
C ASN A 51 -1.67 -4.47 -10.21
N PHE A 52 -2.67 -3.99 -10.91
CA PHE A 52 -3.70 -4.78 -11.57
C PHE A 52 -3.49 -4.65 -13.07
N ILE A 53 -3.07 -5.73 -13.73
CA ILE A 53 -2.56 -5.68 -15.11
C ILE A 53 -3.66 -5.27 -16.10
N ASP A 54 -4.89 -5.74 -15.89
CA ASP A 54 -6.03 -5.48 -16.77
C ASP A 54 -7.01 -4.43 -16.23
N GLU A 55 -7.09 -4.19 -14.92
CA GLU A 55 -7.99 -3.16 -14.36
C GLU A 55 -7.34 -1.79 -14.16
N ASP A 56 -6.03 -1.70 -13.89
CA ASP A 56 -5.38 -0.39 -13.78
C ASP A 56 -5.26 0.25 -15.17
N LYS A 57 -5.65 1.52 -15.30
CA LYS A 57 -5.64 2.26 -16.57
C LYS A 57 -5.00 3.64 -16.45
N PRO A 58 -3.75 3.82 -16.91
CA PRO A 58 -2.76 2.78 -17.23
C PRO A 58 -2.20 2.11 -15.97
N THR A 59 -1.78 0.86 -16.08
CA THR A 59 -0.98 0.16 -15.05
C THR A 59 0.39 0.84 -14.88
N PHE A 60 0.83 1.00 -13.63
CA PHE A 60 2.19 1.46 -13.37
C PHE A 60 3.23 0.41 -13.78
N THR A 61 4.32 0.87 -14.38
CA THR A 61 5.51 0.03 -14.58
C THR A 61 6.22 -0.23 -13.25
N PRO A 62 7.08 -1.27 -13.15
CA PRO A 62 7.92 -1.48 -11.98
C PRO A 62 8.76 -0.23 -11.63
N ALA A 63 9.34 0.43 -12.63
CA ALA A 63 10.15 1.64 -12.46
C ALA A 63 9.36 2.83 -11.89
N GLN A 64 8.05 2.88 -12.12
CA GLN A 64 7.15 3.88 -11.52
C GLN A 64 6.64 3.47 -10.13
N THR A 65 6.50 2.17 -9.89
CA THR A 65 5.94 1.62 -8.64
C THR A 65 6.96 1.66 -7.50
N VAL A 66 8.20 1.24 -7.75
CA VAL A 66 9.26 1.14 -6.72
C VAL A 66 9.53 2.49 -6.01
N PRO A 67 9.64 3.63 -6.71
CA PRO A 67 9.94 4.91 -6.07
C PRO A 67 8.71 5.69 -5.60
N ILE A 68 7.52 5.08 -5.51
CA ILE A 68 6.29 5.81 -5.21
C ILE A 68 6.36 6.48 -3.81
N PRO A 69 6.13 7.80 -3.70
CA PRO A 69 6.13 8.49 -2.41
C PRO A 69 4.84 8.18 -1.63
N PRO A 70 4.79 8.39 -0.30
CA PRO A 70 5.83 8.97 0.54
C PRO A 70 6.86 7.96 1.07
N THR A 71 6.63 6.65 0.89
CA THR A 71 7.57 5.61 1.30
C THR A 71 7.55 4.47 0.29
N PRO A 72 8.71 4.03 -0.24
CA PRO A 72 8.76 2.89 -1.14
C PRO A 72 8.12 1.62 -0.54
N PRO A 73 7.27 0.89 -1.30
CA PRO A 73 6.71 -0.37 -0.83
C PRO A 73 7.82 -1.42 -0.66
N VAL A 74 7.77 -2.19 0.43
CA VAL A 74 8.70 -3.30 0.68
C VAL A 74 8.31 -4.57 -0.08
N PHE A 75 7.06 -4.61 -0.57
CA PHE A 75 6.50 -5.71 -1.35
C PHE A 75 5.63 -5.13 -2.45
N VAL A 76 5.82 -5.61 -3.67
CA VAL A 76 4.99 -5.26 -4.82
C VAL A 76 4.44 -6.55 -5.41
N SER A 77 3.12 -6.62 -5.55
CA SER A 77 2.46 -7.74 -6.21
C SER A 77 1.74 -7.30 -7.49
N TYR A 78 1.46 -8.29 -8.33
CA TYR A 78 0.73 -8.13 -9.57
C TYR A 78 -0.42 -9.13 -9.58
N GLN A 79 -1.59 -8.70 -10.01
CA GLN A 79 -2.72 -9.55 -10.37
C GLN A 79 -3.06 -9.31 -11.84
#